data_AF-A0A9E8MUM1-F1
#
_entry.id   AF-A0A9E8MUM1-F1
#
_cell.length_a   1.000
_cell.length_b   1.000
_cell.length_c   1.000
_cell.angle_alpha   90.00
_cell.angle_beta   90.00
_cell.angle_gamma   90.00
#
_symmetry.space_group_name_H-M   'P 1'
#
loop_
_entity.id
_entity.type
_entity.pdbx_description
1 polymer ?
#
loop_
_entity_poly.entity_id
_entity_poly.type
_entity_poly.pdbx_seq_one_letter_code
_entity_poly.pdbx_strand_id
1 'polypeptide(L)'
;MKKNYLLFFLFTFILTASYGQQSNATNVRFNLGKVSKNVIAGIESYNLEDLKYHARLSKESIEIVEKLTESEQCYNTLDISNSIAIYLETALLAEELVTARTYLNKTEDLILKAFYEYDVCSNEEANAVSSNYGENALTDLQQQQAELKAQQAALEQKAKDIKLQLAEQERQETILKKQQFVTSNERAMTSSINAYNDVLKSCECRTSLAPSQESVSDLSTKTIQEIKTFYLDKSITISQNFGAKLKACKE
;
A
#
# COMPACT_ATOMS: atom_id res chain seq x y z
N MET A 1 44.76 20.02 37.90
CA MET A 1 44.17 20.61 36.66
C MET A 1 43.25 19.62 35.92
N LYS A 2 42.22 19.08 36.57
CA LYS A 2 41.29 18.11 35.93
C LYS A 2 39.80 18.37 36.19
N LYS A 3 39.44 19.41 36.96
CA LYS A 3 38.03 19.73 37.27
C LYS A 3 37.39 20.81 36.39
N ASN A 4 38.17 21.55 35.61
CA ASN A 4 37.64 22.67 34.80
C ASN A 4 37.29 22.29 33.35
N TYR A 5 37.64 21.09 32.89
CA TYR A 5 37.31 20.62 31.53
C TYR A 5 35.88 20.10 31.42
N LEU A 6 35.27 19.67 32.52
CA LEU A 6 33.91 19.12 32.53
C LEU A 6 32.84 20.22 32.37
N LEU A 7 33.15 21.44 32.84
CA LEU A 7 32.29 22.62 32.68
C LEU A 7 32.36 23.21 31.27
N PHE A 8 33.52 23.12 30.61
CA PHE A 8 33.69 23.59 29.23
C PHE A 8 33.02 22.66 28.21
N PHE A 9 32.99 21.34 28.48
CA PHE A 9 32.29 20.36 27.65
C PHE A 9 30.76 20.42 27.78
N LEU A 10 30.25 20.89 28.93
CA LEU A 10 28.81 21.05 29.15
C LEU A 10 28.26 22.30 28.44
N PHE A 11 29.07 23.36 28.30
CA PHE A 11 28.64 24.61 27.66
C PHE A 11 28.58 24.53 26.14
N THR A 12 29.40 23.69 25.50
CA THR A 12 29.36 23.46 24.04
C THR A 12 28.23 22.54 23.61
N PHE A 13 27.69 21.70 24.50
CA PHE A 13 26.53 20.83 24.20
C PHE A 13 25.19 21.58 24.28
N ILE A 14 25.10 22.62 25.10
CA ILE A 14 23.87 23.42 25.25
C ILE A 14 23.67 24.38 24.07
N LEU A 15 24.76 24.87 23.46
CA LEU A 15 24.69 25.81 22.32
C LEU A 15 24.43 25.14 20.95
N THR A 16 24.57 23.81 20.84
CA THR A 16 24.27 23.07 19.60
C THR A 16 22.88 22.42 19.61
N ALA A 17 22.20 22.35 20.76
CA ALA A 17 20.85 21.79 20.88
C ALA A 17 19.74 22.76 20.43
N SER A 18 20.07 24.02 20.10
CA SER A 18 19.08 25.02 19.66
C SER A 18 18.90 25.11 18.14
N TYR A 19 19.67 24.33 17.36
CA TYR A 19 19.53 24.27 15.90
C TYR A 19 19.15 22.86 15.49
N GLY A 20 17.86 22.61 15.33
CA GLY A 20 17.37 21.41 14.67
C GLY A 20 16.29 20.67 15.43
N GLN A 21 15.07 21.20 15.36
CA GLN A 21 13.85 20.46 15.06
C GLN A 21 12.69 21.43 15.25
N GLN A 22 12.37 22.20 14.21
CA GLN A 22 10.97 22.60 14.05
C GLN A 22 10.22 21.28 13.90
N SER A 23 9.49 20.88 14.95
CA SER A 23 8.66 19.68 14.90
C SER A 23 7.83 19.75 13.62
N ASN A 24 7.92 18.76 12.73
CA ASN A 24 7.12 18.73 11.50
C ASN A 24 5.61 18.87 11.79
N ALA A 25 5.18 18.60 13.03
CA ALA A 25 3.81 18.81 13.49
C ALA A 25 3.35 20.29 13.45
N THR A 26 4.26 21.26 13.48
CA THR A 26 3.94 22.70 13.39
C THR A 26 4.18 23.28 11.99
N ASN A 27 4.36 22.44 10.98
CA ASN A 27 4.53 22.88 9.59
C ASN A 27 3.21 22.71 8.81
N VAL A 28 2.73 23.79 8.19
CA VAL A 28 1.48 23.78 7.43
C VAL A 28 1.54 22.82 6.24
N ARG A 29 2.59 22.87 5.41
CA ARG A 29 2.74 21.98 4.25
C ARG A 29 2.75 20.50 4.66
N PHE A 30 3.42 20.16 5.76
CA PHE A 30 3.44 18.79 6.27
C PHE A 30 2.04 18.33 6.66
N ASN A 31 1.28 19.15 7.38
CA ASN A 31 -0.08 18.80 7.78
C ASN A 31 -1.05 18.75 6.59
N LEU A 32 -0.95 19.67 5.61
CA LEU A 32 -1.68 19.58 4.34
C LEU A 32 -1.33 18.28 3.58
N GLY A 33 -0.07 17.84 3.62
CA GLY A 33 0.36 16.55 3.06
C GLY A 33 -0.29 15.35 3.77
N LYS A 34 -0.44 15.42 5.10
CA LYS A 34 -1.19 14.41 5.86
C LYS A 34 -2.66 14.38 5.49
N VAL A 35 -3.29 15.55 5.27
CA VAL A 35 -4.68 15.64 4.79
C VAL A 35 -4.78 14.96 3.43
N SER A 36 -3.93 15.34 2.46
CA SER A 36 -3.90 14.76 1.11
C SER A 36 -3.80 13.24 1.13
N LYS A 37 -2.80 12.71 1.84
CA LYS A 37 -2.57 11.26 1.94
C LYS A 37 -3.81 10.51 2.46
N ASN A 38 -4.45 11.03 3.50
CA ASN A 38 -5.60 10.36 4.10
C ASN A 38 -6.88 10.55 3.29
N VAL A 39 -7.07 11.70 2.63
CA VAL A 39 -8.18 11.89 1.68
C VAL A 39 -8.11 10.85 0.55
N ILE A 40 -6.95 10.67 -0.08
CA ILE A 40 -6.75 9.66 -1.13
C ILE A 40 -7.04 8.25 -0.60
N ALA A 41 -6.47 7.89 0.55
CA ALA A 41 -6.72 6.59 1.16
C ALA A 41 -8.22 6.35 1.45
N GLY A 42 -8.92 7.36 1.97
CA GLY A 42 -10.35 7.29 2.23
C GLY A 42 -11.20 7.19 0.96
N ILE A 43 -10.81 7.86 -0.14
CA ILE A 43 -11.48 7.71 -1.44
C ILE A 43 -11.34 6.28 -1.96
N GLU A 44 -10.15 5.67 -1.80
CA GLU A 44 -9.86 4.31 -2.24
C GLU A 44 -10.44 3.21 -1.35
N SER A 45 -10.88 3.52 -0.12
CA SER A 45 -11.48 2.56 0.81
C SER A 45 -12.74 1.88 0.26
N TYR A 46 -12.88 0.57 0.50
CA TYR A 46 -14.00 -0.24 0.00
C TYR A 46 -15.22 -0.29 0.93
N ASN A 47 -15.13 0.29 2.13
CA ASN A 47 -16.20 0.33 3.10
C ASN A 47 -16.24 1.69 3.82
N LEU A 48 -17.42 2.02 4.37
CA LEU A 48 -17.68 3.33 4.95
C LEU A 48 -16.83 3.60 6.21
N GLU A 49 -16.58 2.59 7.03
CA GLU A 49 -15.84 2.78 8.29
C GLU A 49 -14.35 3.10 8.04
N ASP A 50 -13.75 2.44 7.06
CA ASP A 50 -12.36 2.68 6.65
C ASP A 50 -12.21 4.08 6.02
N LEU A 51 -13.18 4.48 5.18
CA LEU A 51 -13.25 5.85 4.66
C LEU A 51 -13.36 6.86 5.81
N LYS A 52 -14.27 6.64 6.76
CA LYS A 52 -14.46 7.54 7.91
C LYS A 52 -13.23 7.58 8.79
N TYR A 53 -12.52 6.47 8.98
CA TYR A 53 -11.25 6.46 9.69
C TYR A 53 -10.25 7.44 9.08
N HIS A 54 -10.03 7.35 7.76
CA HIS A 54 -9.14 8.27 7.07
C HIS A 54 -9.65 9.72 7.08
N ALA A 55 -10.96 9.94 6.95
CA ALA A 55 -11.56 11.27 7.06
C ALA A 55 -11.31 11.91 8.44
N ARG A 56 -11.32 11.13 9.54
CA ARG A 56 -10.97 11.63 10.89
C ARG A 56 -9.51 12.08 10.96
N LEU A 57 -8.58 11.27 10.43
CA LEU A 57 -7.16 11.63 10.40
C LEU A 57 -6.87 12.89 9.57
N SER A 58 -7.60 13.05 8.46
CA SER A 58 -7.59 14.29 7.68
C SER A 58 -8.15 15.46 8.49
N LYS A 59 -9.27 15.29 9.21
CA LYS A 59 -9.88 16.33 10.04
C LYS A 59 -8.92 16.81 11.14
N GLU A 60 -8.30 15.89 11.87
CA GLU A 60 -7.30 16.23 12.89
C GLU A 60 -6.12 17.03 12.31
N SER A 61 -5.71 16.71 11.07
CA SER A 61 -4.58 17.39 10.43
C SER A 61 -4.96 18.76 9.88
N ILE A 62 -6.18 18.94 9.35
CA ILE A 62 -6.62 20.26 8.85
C ILE A 62 -6.87 21.24 10.00
N GLU A 63 -7.38 20.79 11.15
CA GLU A 63 -7.53 21.63 12.34
C GLU A 63 -6.20 22.20 12.85
N ILE A 64 -5.08 21.49 12.60
CA ILE A 64 -3.73 22.01 12.87
C ILE A 64 -3.37 23.09 11.84
N VAL A 65 -3.67 22.86 10.56
CA VAL A 65 -3.42 23.85 9.49
C VAL A 65 -4.19 25.15 9.75
N GLU A 66 -5.46 25.08 10.14
CA GLU A 66 -6.28 26.25 10.48
C GLU A 66 -5.61 27.10 11.58
N LYS A 67 -5.20 26.47 12.69
CA LYS A 67 -4.55 27.18 13.80
C LYS A 67 -3.23 27.83 13.39
N LEU A 68 -2.41 27.12 12.60
CA LEU A 68 -1.13 27.64 12.13
C LEU A 68 -1.33 28.80 11.16
N THR A 69 -2.21 28.64 10.18
CA THR A 69 -2.48 29.67 9.15
C THR A 69 -3.17 30.90 9.72
N GLU A 70 -3.99 30.76 10.77
CA GLU A 70 -4.53 31.89 11.52
C GLU A 70 -3.41 32.66 12.26
N SER A 71 -2.49 31.94 12.91
CA SER A 71 -1.34 32.56 13.60
C SER A 71 -0.35 33.24 12.65
N GLU A 72 -0.21 32.70 11.44
CA GLU A 72 0.63 33.21 10.36
C GLU A 72 -0.10 34.25 9.48
N GLN A 73 -1.34 34.60 9.80
CA GLN A 73 -2.18 35.56 9.06
C GLN A 73 -2.39 35.22 7.57
N CYS A 74 -2.30 33.94 7.20
CA CYS A 74 -2.54 33.45 5.85
C CYS A 74 -4.04 33.21 5.57
N TYR A 75 -4.83 34.28 5.55
CA TYR A 75 -6.31 34.19 5.55
C TYR A 75 -6.92 33.43 4.37
N ASN A 76 -6.33 33.49 3.16
CA ASN A 76 -6.82 32.70 2.02
C ASN A 76 -6.64 31.19 2.26
N THR A 77 -5.50 30.79 2.84
CA THR A 77 -5.24 29.40 3.19
C THR A 77 -6.17 28.94 4.32
N LEU A 78 -6.41 29.81 5.29
CA LEU A 78 -7.35 29.56 6.39
C LEU A 78 -8.78 29.33 5.87
N ASP A 79 -9.28 30.18 4.96
CA ASP A 79 -10.62 30.04 4.38
C ASP A 79 -10.81 28.72 3.62
N ILE A 80 -9.80 28.34 2.82
CA ILE A 80 -9.81 27.04 2.13
C ILE A 80 -9.74 25.88 3.12
N SER A 81 -8.93 26.01 4.18
CA SER A 81 -8.80 24.99 5.22
C SER A 81 -10.11 24.76 5.97
N ASN A 82 -10.82 25.85 6.32
CA ASN A 82 -12.17 25.77 6.90
C ASN A 82 -13.15 25.06 5.96
N SER A 83 -13.09 25.36 4.66
CA SER A 83 -13.92 24.68 3.65
C SER A 83 -13.62 23.17 3.56
N ILE A 84 -12.33 22.80 3.63
CA ILE A 84 -11.89 21.40 3.72
C ILE A 84 -12.45 20.73 4.97
N ALA A 85 -12.38 21.38 6.13
CA ALA A 85 -12.89 20.84 7.38
C ALA A 85 -14.41 20.57 7.32
N ILE A 86 -15.18 21.48 6.70
CA ILE A 86 -16.63 21.29 6.49
C ILE A 86 -16.92 20.05 5.63
N TYR A 87 -16.19 19.85 4.53
CA TYR A 87 -16.38 18.66 3.70
C TYR A 87 -15.98 17.38 4.41
N LEU A 88 -14.89 17.40 5.19
CA LEU A 88 -14.48 16.25 6.01
C LEU A 88 -15.53 15.93 7.08
N GLU A 89 -16.08 16.93 7.75
CA GLU A 89 -17.16 16.75 8.71
C GLU A 89 -18.43 16.18 8.06
N THR A 90 -18.77 16.67 6.88
CA THR A 90 -19.92 16.14 6.12
C THR A 90 -19.68 14.69 5.68
N ALA A 91 -18.45 14.33 5.28
CA ALA A 91 -18.07 12.95 4.97
C ALA A 91 -18.19 12.03 6.20
N LEU A 92 -17.86 12.53 7.39
CA LEU A 92 -17.99 11.77 8.65
C LEU A 92 -19.45 11.52 9.05
N LEU A 93 -20.32 12.48 8.78
CA LEU A 93 -21.76 12.39 9.04
C LEU A 93 -22.51 11.55 8.00
N ALA A 94 -21.95 11.33 6.82
CA ALA A 94 -22.60 10.55 5.76
C ALA A 94 -22.90 9.11 6.18
N GLU A 95 -24.09 8.62 5.83
CA GLU A 95 -24.56 7.26 6.12
C GLU A 95 -24.24 6.27 4.98
N GLU A 96 -23.89 6.79 3.80
CA GLU A 96 -23.57 6.02 2.61
C GLU A 96 -22.13 6.24 2.13
N LEU A 97 -21.49 5.15 1.68
CA LEU A 97 -20.12 5.18 1.15
C LEU A 97 -19.96 6.17 -0.02
N VAL A 98 -20.91 6.18 -0.95
CA VAL A 98 -20.86 7.04 -2.14
C VAL A 98 -20.94 8.52 -1.77
N THR A 99 -21.82 8.86 -0.83
CA THR A 99 -21.98 10.23 -0.32
C THR A 99 -20.71 10.68 0.40
N ALA A 100 -20.16 9.86 1.29
CA ALA A 100 -18.92 10.17 1.99
C ALA A 100 -17.74 10.38 1.03
N ARG A 101 -17.59 9.51 0.01
CA ARG A 101 -16.57 9.61 -1.03
C ARG A 101 -16.70 10.87 -1.88
N THR A 102 -17.94 11.30 -2.16
CA THR A 102 -18.19 12.54 -2.91
C THR A 102 -17.62 13.77 -2.18
N TYR A 103 -17.76 13.83 -0.86
CA TYR A 103 -17.19 14.92 -0.07
C TYR A 103 -15.66 14.82 0.03
N LEU A 104 -15.09 13.61 0.12
CA LEU A 104 -13.63 13.47 0.07
C LEU A 104 -13.05 13.90 -1.29
N ASN A 105 -13.73 13.63 -2.42
CA ASN A 105 -13.30 14.14 -3.73
C ASN A 105 -13.31 15.67 -3.77
N LYS A 106 -14.36 16.31 -3.20
CA LYS A 106 -14.40 17.79 -3.08
C LYS A 106 -13.27 18.32 -2.20
N THR A 107 -12.90 17.58 -1.15
CA THR A 107 -11.75 17.91 -0.33
C THR A 107 -10.44 17.84 -1.12
N GLU A 108 -10.24 16.79 -1.93
CA GLU A 108 -9.05 16.62 -2.77
C GLU A 108 -8.83 17.82 -3.70
N ASP A 109 -9.90 18.31 -4.35
CA ASP A 109 -9.85 19.50 -5.22
C ASP A 109 -9.34 20.75 -4.48
N LEU A 110 -9.70 20.92 -3.21
CA LEU A 110 -9.32 22.10 -2.41
C LEU A 110 -7.91 22.02 -1.84
N ILE A 111 -7.36 20.83 -1.60
CA ILE A 111 -6.04 20.67 -0.98
C ILE A 111 -4.94 21.30 -1.84
N LEU A 112 -4.99 21.12 -3.17
CA LEU A 112 -4.01 21.73 -4.08
C LEU A 112 -4.07 23.27 -4.02
N LYS A 113 -5.29 23.82 -3.89
CA LYS A 113 -5.49 25.26 -3.72
C LYS A 113 -4.92 25.75 -2.38
N ALA A 114 -5.11 24.99 -1.31
CA ALA A 114 -4.56 25.32 0.01
C ALA A 114 -3.02 25.34 0.01
N PHE A 115 -2.37 24.38 -0.64
CA PHE A 115 -0.91 24.40 -0.81
C PHE A 115 -0.45 25.65 -1.56
N TYR A 116 -1.12 25.98 -2.66
CA TYR A 116 -0.77 27.15 -3.48
C TYR A 116 -0.91 28.46 -2.71
N GLU A 117 -2.06 28.71 -2.08
CA GLU A 117 -2.29 29.95 -1.32
C GLU A 117 -1.35 30.07 -0.12
N TYR A 118 -0.99 28.94 0.50
CA TYR A 118 -0.01 28.94 1.58
C TYR A 118 1.38 29.33 1.07
N ASP A 119 1.75 28.82 -0.09
CA ASP A 119 3.01 29.16 -0.74
C ASP A 119 3.07 30.62 -1.15
N VAL A 120 1.95 31.20 -1.60
CA VAL A 120 1.88 32.64 -1.87
C VAL A 120 2.09 33.43 -0.58
N CYS A 121 1.32 33.14 0.47
CA CYS A 121 1.41 33.83 1.75
C CYS A 121 2.81 33.74 2.38
N SER A 122 3.38 32.53 2.47
CA SER A 122 4.68 32.29 3.09
C SER A 122 5.86 32.90 2.32
N ASN A 123 5.68 33.20 1.02
CA ASN A 123 6.68 33.88 0.20
C ASN A 123 6.48 35.40 0.13
N GLU A 124 5.32 35.96 0.48
CA GLU A 124 5.11 37.42 0.53
C GLU A 124 5.99 38.09 1.59
N GLU A 125 6.28 37.42 2.71
CA GLU A 125 7.24 37.91 3.73
C GLU A 125 8.70 37.90 3.23
N ALA A 126 9.04 37.08 2.23
CA ALA A 126 10.39 37.03 1.63
C ALA A 126 10.60 38.01 0.48
N ASN A 127 9.53 38.62 -0.07
CA ASN A 127 9.55 39.42 -1.29
C ASN A 127 9.42 40.93 -1.08
N ALA A 128 9.91 41.47 0.05
CA ALA A 128 10.31 42.87 0.15
C ALA A 128 11.63 43.18 -0.61
N VAL A 129 11.98 42.37 -1.62
CA VAL A 129 13.13 42.57 -2.50
C VAL A 129 12.61 42.89 -3.91
N SER A 130 12.63 44.19 -4.22
CA SER A 130 12.79 44.79 -5.55
C SER A 130 12.51 43.85 -6.75
N SER A 131 11.28 43.86 -7.24
CA SER A 131 10.86 43.22 -8.48
C SER A 131 11.43 43.94 -9.71
N ASN A 132 12.61 43.51 -10.17
CA ASN A 132 13.06 43.72 -11.54
C ASN A 132 12.60 42.50 -12.37
N TYR A 133 11.29 42.37 -12.59
CA TYR A 133 10.76 41.32 -13.46
C TYR A 133 10.89 41.79 -14.92
N GLY A 134 11.76 41.13 -15.68
CA GLY A 134 11.82 41.31 -17.14
C GLY A 134 10.52 40.85 -17.80
N GLU A 135 10.15 41.47 -18.92
CA GLU A 135 8.88 41.30 -19.66
C GLU A 135 8.44 39.84 -19.96
N ASN A 136 9.31 38.85 -19.81
CA ASN A 136 9.04 37.43 -20.13
C ASN A 136 8.87 36.51 -18.92
N ALA A 137 9.05 36.99 -17.69
CA ALA A 137 9.06 36.13 -16.50
C ALA A 137 7.74 35.37 -16.24
N LEU A 138 6.59 35.96 -16.64
CA LEU A 138 5.29 35.29 -16.55
C LEU A 138 5.16 34.13 -17.56
N THR A 139 5.66 34.34 -18.78
CA THR A 139 5.65 33.33 -19.86
C THR A 139 6.52 32.13 -19.49
N ASP A 140 7.69 32.38 -18.91
CA ASP A 140 8.62 31.33 -18.46
C ASP A 140 8.01 30.48 -17.34
N LEU A 141 7.32 31.10 -16.38
CA LEU A 141 6.62 30.39 -15.30
C LEU A 141 5.42 29.58 -15.82
N GLN A 142 4.66 30.11 -16.78
CA GLN A 142 3.57 29.37 -17.43
C GLN A 142 4.08 28.16 -18.20
N GLN A 143 5.21 28.30 -18.89
CA GLN A 143 5.86 27.18 -19.57
C GLN A 143 6.33 26.10 -18.57
N GLN A 144 7.00 26.49 -17.48
CA GLN A 144 7.42 25.55 -16.45
C GLN A 144 6.22 24.82 -15.81
N GLN A 145 5.10 25.52 -15.59
CA GLN A 145 3.88 24.90 -15.08
C GLN A 145 3.29 23.88 -16.07
N ALA A 146 3.30 24.18 -17.37
CA ALA A 146 2.84 23.25 -18.40
C ALA A 146 3.74 22.00 -18.49
N GLU A 147 5.07 22.18 -18.42
CA GLU A 147 6.04 21.09 -18.39
C GLU A 147 5.84 20.20 -17.16
N LEU A 148 5.64 20.78 -15.97
CA LEU A 148 5.37 20.02 -14.74
C LEU A 148 4.07 19.23 -14.84
N LYS A 149 3.00 19.80 -15.39
CA LYS A 149 1.74 19.08 -15.63
C LYS A 149 1.93 17.90 -16.59
N ALA A 150 2.70 18.10 -17.66
CA ALA A 150 3.02 17.03 -18.60
C ALA A 150 3.84 15.91 -17.93
N GLN A 151 4.80 16.26 -17.07
CA GLN A 151 5.57 15.30 -16.29
C GLN A 151 4.70 14.52 -15.30
N GLN A 152 3.78 15.20 -14.60
CA GLN A 152 2.85 14.55 -13.67
C GLN A 152 1.94 13.56 -14.40
N ALA A 153 1.36 13.95 -15.54
CA ALA A 153 0.55 13.05 -16.37
C ALA A 153 1.36 11.84 -16.86
N ALA A 154 2.62 12.04 -17.25
CA ALA A 154 3.50 10.95 -17.65
C ALA A 154 3.82 10.00 -16.47
N LEU A 155 4.03 10.53 -15.27
CA LEU A 155 4.25 9.73 -14.06
C LEU A 155 3.01 8.93 -13.66
N GLU A 156 1.82 9.52 -13.75
CA GLU A 156 0.55 8.81 -13.49
C GLU A 156 0.33 7.67 -14.49
N GLN A 157 0.61 7.90 -15.77
CA GLN A 157 0.54 6.85 -16.78
C GLN A 157 1.53 5.73 -16.47
N LYS A 158 2.77 6.07 -16.14
CA LYS A 158 3.79 5.09 -15.74
C LYS A 158 3.38 4.30 -14.51
N ALA A 159 2.74 4.92 -13.52
CA ALA A 159 2.22 4.23 -12.34
C ALA A 159 1.12 3.22 -12.70
N LYS A 160 0.21 3.58 -13.62
CA LYS A 160 -0.81 2.65 -14.14
C LYS A 160 -0.19 1.48 -14.88
N ASP A 161 0.80 1.74 -15.73
CA ASP A 161 1.50 0.70 -16.48
C ASP A 161 2.23 -0.26 -15.55
N ILE A 162 2.93 0.25 -14.52
CA ILE A 162 3.57 -0.57 -13.49
C ILE A 162 2.54 -1.43 -12.75
N LYS A 163 1.38 -0.88 -12.39
CA LYS A 163 0.32 -1.63 -11.71
C LYS A 163 -0.20 -2.78 -12.56
N LEU A 164 -0.36 -2.55 -13.87
CA LEU A 164 -0.75 -3.61 -14.82
C LEU A 164 0.35 -4.68 -14.94
N GLN A 165 1.62 -4.27 -15.02
CA GLN A 165 2.74 -5.22 -15.08
C GLN A 165 2.87 -6.06 -13.80
N LEU A 166 2.66 -5.46 -12.62
CA LEU A 166 2.65 -6.17 -11.35
C LEU A 166 1.52 -7.20 -11.31
N ALA A 167 0.30 -6.82 -11.68
CA ALA A 167 -0.84 -7.75 -11.71
C ALA A 167 -0.60 -8.94 -12.66
N GLU A 168 0.02 -8.69 -13.83
CA GLU A 168 0.38 -9.76 -14.76
C GLU A 168 1.50 -10.65 -14.19
N GLN A 169 2.53 -10.07 -13.55
CA GLN A 169 3.58 -10.86 -12.89
C GLN A 169 3.02 -11.73 -11.76
N GLU A 170 2.15 -11.20 -10.90
CA GLU A 170 1.49 -11.96 -9.83
C GLU A 170 0.66 -13.14 -10.39
N ARG A 171 -0.02 -12.92 -11.52
CA ARG A 171 -0.76 -13.98 -12.23
C ARG A 171 0.17 -15.08 -12.73
N GLN A 172 1.28 -14.69 -13.37
CA GLN A 172 2.27 -15.64 -13.88
C GLN A 172 2.95 -16.42 -12.76
N GLU A 173 3.33 -15.75 -11.67
CA GLU A 173 3.92 -16.40 -10.49
C GLU A 173 2.94 -17.41 -9.87
N THR A 174 1.66 -17.07 -9.80
CA THR A 174 0.61 -17.97 -9.31
C THR A 174 0.49 -19.22 -10.19
N ILE A 175 0.53 -19.07 -11.52
CA ILE A 175 0.51 -20.20 -12.46
C ILE A 175 1.75 -21.09 -12.26
N LEU A 176 2.93 -20.49 -12.18
CA LEU A 176 4.18 -21.21 -11.97
C LEU A 176 4.19 -21.99 -10.65
N LYS A 177 3.76 -21.35 -9.55
CA LYS A 177 3.62 -21.98 -8.22
C LYS A 177 2.68 -23.18 -8.27
N LYS A 178 1.53 -23.06 -8.96
CA LYS A 178 0.61 -24.19 -9.15
C LYS A 178 1.27 -25.34 -9.93
N GLN A 179 1.92 -25.05 -11.04
CA GLN A 179 2.60 -26.06 -11.86
C GLN A 179 3.70 -26.80 -11.08
N GLN A 180 4.53 -26.06 -10.33
CA GLN A 180 5.57 -26.64 -9.49
C GLN A 180 4.98 -27.51 -8.39
N PHE A 181 3.91 -27.05 -7.73
CA PHE A 181 3.23 -27.79 -6.67
C PHE A 181 2.64 -29.12 -7.19
N VAL A 182 1.92 -29.07 -8.32
CA VAL A 182 1.38 -30.26 -9.00
C VAL A 182 2.50 -31.23 -9.33
N THR A 183 3.52 -30.78 -10.06
CA THR A 183 4.65 -31.62 -10.50
C THR A 183 5.37 -32.29 -9.31
N SER A 184 5.58 -31.53 -8.23
CA SER A 184 6.24 -32.05 -7.02
C SER A 184 5.42 -33.15 -6.35
N ASN A 185 4.11 -32.93 -6.18
CA ASN A 185 3.22 -33.90 -5.56
C ASN A 185 3.03 -35.15 -6.43
N GLU A 186 2.94 -35.02 -7.75
CA GLU A 186 2.87 -36.20 -8.64
C GLU A 186 4.11 -37.07 -8.49
N ARG A 187 5.30 -36.46 -8.51
CA ARG A 187 6.55 -37.19 -8.31
C ARG A 187 6.58 -37.91 -6.96
N ALA A 188 6.16 -37.23 -5.90
CA ALA A 188 6.08 -37.82 -4.56
C ALA A 188 5.10 -39.01 -4.54
N MET A 189 3.90 -38.87 -5.11
CA MET A 189 2.90 -39.94 -5.16
C MET A 189 3.39 -41.14 -5.95
N THR A 190 3.99 -40.93 -7.13
CA THR A 190 4.60 -42.02 -7.90
C THR A 190 5.68 -42.75 -7.11
N SER A 191 6.54 -41.99 -6.42
CA SER A 191 7.58 -42.57 -5.56
C SER A 191 6.99 -43.39 -4.42
N SER A 192 5.93 -42.91 -3.77
CA SER A 192 5.24 -43.63 -2.69
C SER A 192 4.59 -44.92 -3.19
N ILE A 193 3.90 -44.88 -4.34
CA ILE A 193 3.29 -46.07 -4.95
C ILE A 193 4.35 -47.12 -5.28
N ASN A 194 5.48 -46.71 -5.85
CA ASN A 194 6.59 -47.62 -6.14
C ASN A 194 7.14 -48.26 -4.87
N ALA A 195 7.42 -47.46 -3.83
CA ALA A 195 7.91 -47.97 -2.55
C ALA A 195 6.91 -48.96 -1.90
N TYR A 196 5.61 -48.67 -1.94
CA TYR A 196 4.57 -49.57 -1.45
C TYR A 196 4.53 -50.88 -2.25
N ASN A 197 4.65 -50.82 -3.57
CA ASN A 197 4.72 -52.00 -4.42
C ASN A 197 5.99 -52.83 -4.17
N ASP A 198 7.12 -52.20 -3.87
CA ASP A 198 8.36 -52.90 -3.51
C ASP A 198 8.22 -53.66 -2.19
N VAL A 199 7.51 -53.07 -1.20
CA VAL A 199 7.18 -53.77 0.04
C VAL A 199 6.25 -54.95 -0.22
N LEU A 200 5.15 -54.76 -0.96
CA LEU A 200 4.22 -55.85 -1.30
C LEU A 200 4.96 -57.00 -2.00
N LYS A 201 5.84 -56.69 -2.95
CA LYS A 201 6.64 -57.69 -3.67
C LYS A 201 7.62 -58.42 -2.75
N SER A 202 8.28 -57.71 -1.85
CA SER A 202 9.25 -58.30 -0.90
C SER A 202 8.58 -59.21 0.13
N CYS A 203 7.30 -58.97 0.41
CA CYS A 203 6.45 -59.85 1.22
C CYS A 203 5.76 -60.96 0.39
N GLU A 204 6.15 -61.16 -0.87
CA GLU A 204 5.58 -62.14 -1.80
C GLU A 204 4.07 -62.00 -2.05
N CYS A 205 3.52 -60.79 -1.84
CA CYS A 205 2.13 -60.50 -2.13
C CYS A 205 1.90 -60.47 -3.65
N ARG A 206 0.94 -61.26 -4.16
CA ARG A 206 0.59 -61.32 -5.60
C ARG A 206 -0.23 -60.12 -6.11
N THR A 207 -0.14 -58.97 -5.44
CA THR A 207 -0.93 -57.78 -5.78
C THR A 207 -0.06 -56.53 -5.85
N SER A 208 -0.51 -55.54 -6.61
CA SER A 208 0.11 -54.22 -6.69
C SER A 208 -0.93 -53.12 -6.59
N LEU A 209 -0.48 -51.92 -6.22
CA LEU A 209 -1.19 -50.68 -6.37
C LEU A 209 -1.04 -50.18 -7.81
N ALA A 210 -2.17 -49.77 -8.40
CA ALA A 210 -2.16 -49.12 -9.69
C ALA A 210 -1.70 -47.66 -9.55
N PRO A 211 -0.90 -47.14 -10.48
CA PRO A 211 -0.69 -45.70 -10.61
C PRO A 211 -2.03 -45.02 -10.93
N SER A 212 -2.35 -43.91 -10.27
CA SER A 212 -3.59 -43.18 -10.56
C SER A 212 -3.54 -42.57 -11.96
N GLN A 213 -4.61 -42.67 -12.73
CA GLN A 213 -4.71 -42.10 -14.08
C GLN A 213 -5.44 -40.73 -14.16
N GLU A 214 -5.74 -40.08 -13.03
CA GLU A 214 -6.40 -38.77 -13.10
C GLU A 214 -5.50 -37.73 -13.76
N SER A 215 -6.03 -37.09 -14.80
CA SER A 215 -5.27 -36.23 -15.70
C SER A 215 -4.93 -34.89 -15.05
N VAL A 216 -3.68 -34.44 -15.24
CA VAL A 216 -3.18 -33.13 -14.80
C VAL A 216 -4.00 -31.96 -15.35
N SER A 217 -4.68 -32.14 -16.49
CA SER A 217 -5.52 -31.12 -17.12
C SER A 217 -6.65 -30.61 -16.22
N ASP A 218 -7.20 -31.46 -15.34
CA ASP A 218 -8.32 -31.10 -14.46
C ASP A 218 -7.93 -30.23 -13.26
N LEU A 219 -6.62 -30.09 -12.99
CA LEU A 219 -6.10 -29.30 -11.88
C LEU A 219 -5.76 -27.85 -12.28
N SER A 220 -5.66 -27.57 -13.58
CA SER A 220 -5.26 -26.25 -14.10
C SER A 220 -6.26 -25.14 -13.79
N THR A 221 -7.54 -25.48 -13.68
CA THR A 221 -8.65 -24.56 -13.37
C THR A 221 -8.92 -24.43 -11.88
N LYS A 222 -8.34 -25.29 -11.05
CA LYS A 222 -8.54 -25.31 -9.59
C LYS A 222 -7.66 -24.29 -8.87
N THR A 223 -8.12 -23.83 -7.71
CA THR A 223 -7.33 -23.02 -6.77
C THR A 223 -6.21 -23.86 -6.14
N ILE A 224 -5.16 -23.20 -5.62
CA ILE A 224 -4.05 -23.90 -4.95
C ILE A 224 -4.55 -24.73 -3.76
N GLN A 225 -5.59 -24.24 -3.06
CA GLN A 225 -6.18 -24.93 -1.92
C GLN A 225 -6.94 -26.20 -2.34
N GLU A 226 -7.70 -26.13 -3.43
CA GLU A 226 -8.37 -27.31 -3.99
C GLU A 226 -7.36 -28.35 -4.49
N ILE A 227 -6.27 -27.91 -5.13
CA ILE A 227 -5.18 -28.81 -5.55
C ILE A 227 -4.52 -29.47 -4.32
N LYS A 228 -4.33 -28.72 -3.22
CA LYS A 228 -3.80 -29.27 -1.97
C LYS A 228 -4.72 -30.34 -1.38
N THR A 229 -6.02 -30.07 -1.30
CA THR A 229 -7.01 -31.04 -0.82
C THR A 229 -7.01 -32.29 -1.70
N PHE A 230 -6.99 -32.11 -3.02
CA PHE A 230 -6.92 -33.22 -3.98
C PHE A 230 -5.73 -34.17 -3.70
N TYR A 231 -4.51 -33.64 -3.55
CA TYR A 231 -3.35 -34.49 -3.29
C TYR A 231 -3.35 -35.12 -1.89
N LEU A 232 -3.94 -34.45 -0.89
CA LEU A 232 -4.11 -35.03 0.44
C LEU A 232 -5.07 -36.24 0.39
N ASP A 233 -6.25 -36.06 -0.23
CA ASP A 233 -7.24 -37.12 -0.36
C ASP A 233 -6.66 -38.32 -1.13
N LYS A 234 -5.95 -38.03 -2.22
CA LYS A 234 -5.25 -39.03 -3.02
C LYS A 234 -4.21 -39.81 -2.21
N SER A 235 -3.41 -39.11 -1.39
CA SER A 235 -2.44 -39.74 -0.50
C SER A 235 -3.10 -40.65 0.53
N ILE A 236 -4.24 -40.22 1.09
CA ILE A 236 -5.04 -41.01 2.04
C ILE A 236 -5.53 -42.29 1.35
N THR A 237 -6.12 -42.17 0.16
CA THR A 237 -6.63 -43.33 -0.60
C THR A 237 -5.52 -44.32 -0.95
N ILE A 238 -4.36 -43.86 -1.42
CA ILE A 238 -3.22 -44.74 -1.74
C ILE A 238 -2.78 -45.50 -0.48
N SER A 239 -2.67 -44.82 0.65
CA SER A 239 -2.25 -45.41 1.93
C SER A 239 -3.25 -46.45 2.45
N GLN A 240 -4.55 -46.16 2.34
CA GLN A 240 -5.62 -47.09 2.72
C GLN A 240 -5.60 -48.35 1.83
N ASN A 241 -5.44 -48.18 0.51
CA ASN A 241 -5.35 -49.28 -0.44
C ASN A 241 -4.13 -50.17 -0.19
N PHE A 242 -2.98 -49.56 0.14
CA PHE A 242 -1.77 -50.28 0.52
C PHE A 242 -2.01 -51.14 1.77
N GLY A 243 -2.56 -50.54 2.83
CA GLY A 243 -2.87 -51.24 4.07
C GLY A 243 -3.85 -52.40 3.86
N ALA A 244 -4.87 -52.22 3.03
CA ALA A 244 -5.83 -53.27 2.68
C ALA A 244 -5.15 -54.45 1.96
N LYS A 245 -4.25 -54.17 1.00
CA LYS A 245 -3.50 -55.22 0.29
C LYS A 245 -2.53 -55.96 1.20
N LEU A 246 -1.85 -55.27 2.11
CA LEU A 246 -1.01 -55.93 3.12
C LEU A 246 -1.82 -56.86 4.02
N LYS A 247 -2.99 -56.41 4.48
CA LYS A 247 -3.87 -57.23 5.31
C LYS A 247 -4.32 -58.50 4.57
N ALA A 248 -4.78 -58.37 3.33
CA ALA A 248 -5.21 -59.49 2.51
C ALA A 248 -4.07 -60.46 2.13
N CYS A 249 -2.82 -60.00 2.15
CA CYS A 249 -1.64 -60.83 1.90
C CYS A 249 -1.21 -61.67 3.11
N LYS A 250 -1.58 -61.23 4.32
CA LYS A 250 -1.29 -61.92 5.58
C LYS A 250 -2.26 -63.07 5.87
N GLU A 251 -3.49 -62.96 5.34
CA GLU A 251 -4.57 -63.95 5.46
C GLU A 251 -4.43 -65.05 4.40
#